data_AF-M7MVT4-F1
#
_entry.id   AF-M7MVT4-F1
#
_cell.length_a   1.000
_cell.length_b   1.000
_cell.length_c   1.000
_cell.angle_alpha   90.00
_cell.angle_beta   90.00
_cell.angle_gamma   90.00
#
_symmetry.space_group_name_H-M   'P 1'
#
loop_
_entity.id
_entity.type
_entity.pdbx_description
1 polymer ?
#
loop_
_entity_poly.entity_id
_entity_poly.type
_entity_poly.pdbx_seq_one_letter_code
_entity_poly.pdbx_strand_id
1 'polypeptide(L)'
;MIGAFTAIGSGLAISAALIYLLLRFLVAEPRASHATAAISRHAFWTALIAFFASGTSGLANLWVNPGENLLLETGNASASVPTLIMHAAAPGLWLGIVYILGQFTWPRHLKPVRSASLQVRSIKTAIPKFLAGFLLLSTILSTALVIVAWTDAGAPDRAGNDPSASMGLPIYDGGTDGYGNPVDEDGYVLDLDDPGQYITRAEADAAENEPLITPISGTRPGEEVGPYLLGGLGLVLLGSLAAATTVIRRPPLDSLDAADNAVLREIWINRLLRTTIWVVTGFGMASLNYISEGIRARADWGLPVGDSGSVPSSIGLDYANAFQGGATLWMLLVLVLIVAFGPPKLAASASFTGLRPGAPSAAFSKARDFLLLAQGASIIAVMMLAMVPAWTSYSSSDVQLHRDELASHALTLLLVIGGYFLLQALAAWIVSHRLGGSIAPGQPRTGLLPTWFVVVLCLAAATGVASIATALIKGPPALTSGAWWLLGILLLTAALARALYRLAARRPMLRGADAREDHELRVLVAQRGARTFGGASLFTAGLLANPSYWAPTDFGYVSDPYLGFESSGLQLICLVLGVVLFLLPAATAYRTPRPQSPARTPSNH
;
A
#
# COMPACT_ATOMS: atom_id res chain seq x y z
N MET A 1 3.05 -18.93 -16.97
CA MET A 1 3.70 -19.09 -15.64
C MET A 1 4.35 -17.80 -15.12
N ILE A 2 5.04 -17.00 -15.95
CA ILE A 2 5.66 -15.72 -15.51
C ILE A 2 4.61 -14.65 -15.14
N GLY A 3 3.50 -14.55 -15.89
CA GLY A 3 2.39 -13.63 -15.56
C GLY A 3 1.63 -13.94 -14.26
N ALA A 4 1.55 -15.23 -13.88
CA ALA A 4 1.03 -15.63 -12.58
C ALA A 4 1.98 -15.16 -11.46
N PHE A 5 3.29 -15.31 -11.65
CA PHE A 5 4.28 -14.82 -10.68
C PHE A 5 4.24 -13.31 -10.45
N THR A 6 3.83 -12.49 -11.42
CA THR A 6 3.72 -11.02 -11.28
C THR A 6 2.38 -10.57 -10.68
N ALA A 7 1.28 -11.29 -10.92
CA ALA A 7 -0.03 -10.99 -10.31
C ALA A 7 -0.20 -11.56 -8.89
N ILE A 8 0.48 -12.67 -8.55
CA ILE A 8 0.38 -13.34 -7.25
C ILE A 8 1.28 -12.64 -6.24
N GLY A 9 0.79 -11.60 -5.55
CA GLY A 9 1.31 -11.16 -4.23
C GLY A 9 2.83 -10.91 -4.12
N SER A 10 3.56 -10.95 -5.23
CA SER A 10 5.01 -10.92 -5.32
C SER A 10 5.45 -9.49 -5.22
N GLY A 11 4.66 -8.52 -5.70
CA GLY A 11 4.81 -7.13 -5.34
C GLY A 11 4.83 -6.93 -3.82
N LEU A 12 3.91 -7.56 -3.09
CA LEU A 12 3.86 -7.49 -1.62
C LEU A 12 4.96 -8.30 -0.94
N ALA A 13 5.28 -9.50 -1.42
CA ALA A 13 6.33 -10.36 -0.86
C ALA A 13 7.74 -9.82 -1.16
N ILE A 14 7.99 -9.29 -2.36
CA ILE A 14 9.20 -8.57 -2.77
C ILE A 14 9.28 -7.26 -1.99
N SER A 15 8.19 -6.52 -1.83
CA SER A 15 8.16 -5.33 -0.97
C SER A 15 8.47 -5.70 0.48
N ALA A 16 7.92 -6.78 1.02
CA ALA A 16 8.19 -7.27 2.36
C ALA A 16 9.64 -7.77 2.51
N ALA A 17 10.21 -8.39 1.48
CA ALA A 17 11.60 -8.83 1.42
C ALA A 17 12.58 -7.64 1.28
N LEU A 18 12.25 -6.62 0.48
CA LEU A 18 12.99 -5.38 0.37
C LEU A 18 12.93 -4.60 1.68
N ILE A 19 11.75 -4.49 2.29
CA ILE A 19 11.56 -3.92 3.62
C ILE A 19 12.40 -4.71 4.63
N TYR A 20 12.38 -6.05 4.61
CA TYR A 20 13.21 -6.88 5.48
C TYR A 20 14.70 -6.63 5.29
N LEU A 21 15.20 -6.61 4.05
CA LEU A 21 16.60 -6.35 3.74
C LEU A 21 17.00 -4.95 4.22
N LEU A 22 16.20 -3.94 3.88
CA LEU A 22 16.44 -2.54 4.21
C LEU A 22 16.43 -2.34 5.73
N LEU A 23 15.48 -2.95 6.45
CA LEU A 23 15.42 -2.92 7.91
C LEU A 23 16.55 -3.72 8.57
N ARG A 24 16.92 -4.86 7.99
CA ARG A 24 18.03 -5.66 8.47
C ARG A 24 19.32 -4.86 8.37
N PHE A 25 19.59 -4.20 7.25
CA PHE A 25 20.74 -3.31 7.11
C PHE A 25 20.69 -2.11 8.06
N LEU A 26 19.50 -1.57 8.36
CA LEU A 26 19.35 -0.43 9.28
C LEU A 26 19.42 -0.82 10.78
N VAL A 27 19.15 -2.08 11.14
CA VAL A 27 19.05 -2.54 12.53
C VAL A 27 20.21 -3.45 12.95
N ALA A 28 21.00 -3.99 12.01
CA ALA A 28 21.97 -5.07 12.25
C ALA A 28 23.27 -4.73 12.99
N GLU A 29 23.36 -3.66 13.76
CA GLU A 29 24.40 -3.54 14.78
C GLU A 29 23.82 -3.69 16.19
N PRO A 30 23.54 -4.92 16.64
CA PRO A 30 23.25 -5.16 18.05
C PRO A 30 24.51 -4.86 18.86
N ARG A 31 24.56 -3.66 19.46
CA ARG A 31 25.49 -3.40 20.57
C ARG A 31 25.10 -4.33 21.71
N ALA A 32 26.07 -5.12 22.18
CA ALA A 32 25.88 -6.18 23.19
C ALA A 32 25.14 -5.75 24.47
N SER A 33 25.11 -4.44 24.78
CA SER A 33 24.45 -3.89 25.97
C SER A 33 22.91 -3.88 25.90
N HIS A 34 22.28 -4.17 24.75
CA HIS A 34 20.82 -4.14 24.60
C HIS A 34 20.28 -5.38 23.87
N ALA A 35 20.72 -6.58 24.25
CA ALA A 35 20.28 -7.83 23.65
C ALA A 35 18.73 -7.96 23.66
N THR A 36 18.07 -7.69 24.78
CA THR A 36 16.59 -7.76 24.91
C THR A 36 15.84 -6.85 23.94
N ALA A 37 16.29 -5.61 23.79
CA ALA A 37 15.71 -4.66 22.84
C ALA A 37 15.97 -5.05 21.38
N ALA A 38 17.17 -5.56 21.08
CA ALA A 38 17.49 -6.06 19.75
C ALA A 38 16.60 -7.27 19.37
N ILE A 39 16.38 -8.19 20.31
CA ILE A 39 15.51 -9.35 20.06
C ILE A 39 14.07 -8.91 19.87
N SER A 40 13.55 -8.02 20.73
CA SER A 40 12.16 -7.56 20.63
C SER A 40 11.91 -6.78 19.33
N ARG A 41 12.91 -6.04 18.83
CA ARG A 41 12.86 -5.41 17.49
C ARG A 41 12.88 -6.45 16.37
N HIS A 42 13.75 -7.45 16.42
CA HIS A 42 13.79 -8.52 15.42
C HIS A 42 12.46 -9.29 15.35
N ALA A 43 11.91 -9.64 16.51
CA ALA A 43 10.60 -10.27 16.61
C ALA A 43 9.48 -9.38 16.06
N PHE A 44 9.64 -8.06 16.11
CA PHE A 44 8.63 -7.11 15.65
C PHE A 44 8.66 -7.05 14.14
N TRP A 45 9.85 -6.91 13.58
CA TRP A 45 10.03 -6.90 12.13
C TRP A 45 9.62 -8.23 11.50
N THR A 46 9.96 -9.36 12.11
CA THR A 46 9.52 -10.67 11.62
C THR A 46 7.99 -10.75 11.57
N ALA A 47 7.31 -10.30 12.62
CA ALA A 47 5.84 -10.27 12.64
C ALA A 47 5.27 -9.32 11.56
N LEU A 48 5.87 -8.14 11.38
CA LEU A 48 5.45 -7.17 10.38
C LEU A 48 5.63 -7.70 8.95
N ILE A 49 6.75 -8.36 8.67
CA ILE A 49 7.00 -8.97 7.35
C ILE A 49 6.03 -10.11 7.11
N ALA A 50 5.82 -10.95 8.14
CA ALA A 50 4.86 -12.04 8.05
C ALA A 50 3.46 -11.49 7.74
N PHE A 51 3.03 -10.44 8.43
CA PHE A 51 1.76 -9.75 8.19
C PHE A 51 1.61 -9.28 6.74
N PHE A 52 2.62 -8.61 6.17
CA PHE A 52 2.55 -8.15 4.78
C PHE A 52 2.61 -9.31 3.78
N ALA A 53 3.48 -10.29 4.02
CA ALA A 53 3.62 -11.45 3.15
C ALA A 53 2.39 -12.38 3.19
N SER A 54 1.67 -12.41 4.31
CA SER A 54 0.44 -13.17 4.50
C SER A 54 -0.83 -12.37 4.13
N GLY A 55 -0.70 -11.33 3.32
CA GLY A 55 -1.83 -10.52 2.87
C GLY A 55 -2.89 -11.36 2.16
N THR A 56 -4.17 -11.09 2.43
CA THR A 56 -5.31 -11.82 1.85
C THR A 56 -5.86 -11.18 0.57
N SER A 57 -5.21 -10.15 0.03
CA SER A 57 -5.68 -9.47 -1.20
C SER A 57 -5.75 -10.40 -2.41
N GLY A 58 -4.83 -11.37 -2.49
CA GLY A 58 -4.84 -12.37 -3.56
C GLY A 58 -6.02 -13.34 -3.52
N LEU A 59 -6.79 -13.40 -2.42
CA LEU A 59 -7.98 -14.25 -2.34
C LEU A 59 -9.08 -13.76 -3.29
N ALA A 60 -9.13 -12.46 -3.61
CA ALA A 60 -10.09 -11.91 -4.58
C ALA A 60 -10.02 -12.57 -5.95
N ASN A 61 -8.82 -13.01 -6.36
CA ASN A 61 -8.63 -13.67 -7.64
C ASN A 61 -9.22 -15.10 -7.68
N LEU A 62 -9.68 -15.65 -6.54
CA LEU A 62 -10.27 -16.98 -6.50
C LEU A 62 -11.65 -17.04 -7.16
N TRP A 63 -12.40 -15.94 -7.14
CA TRP A 63 -13.78 -15.92 -7.62
C TRP A 63 -14.02 -15.06 -8.86
N VAL A 64 -13.02 -14.28 -9.29
CA VAL A 64 -13.08 -13.57 -10.57
C VAL A 64 -13.20 -14.61 -11.69
N ASN A 65 -14.28 -14.52 -12.46
CA ASN A 65 -14.47 -15.28 -13.68
C ASN A 65 -14.16 -14.36 -14.87
N PRO A 66 -12.92 -14.38 -15.41
CA PRO A 66 -12.64 -13.66 -16.64
C PRO A 66 -13.42 -14.39 -17.74
N GLY A 67 -14.40 -13.71 -18.32
CA GLY A 67 -15.24 -14.25 -19.37
C GLY A 67 -14.48 -14.86 -20.54
N GLU A 68 -15.13 -15.75 -21.30
CA GLU A 68 -14.54 -16.36 -22.50
C GLU A 68 -14.10 -15.30 -23.53
N ASN A 69 -14.80 -14.16 -23.59
CA ASN A 69 -14.46 -13.04 -24.46
C ASN A 69 -13.15 -12.37 -24.05
N LEU A 70 -12.92 -12.18 -22.75
CA LEU A 70 -11.65 -11.63 -22.24
C LEU A 70 -10.48 -12.57 -22.55
N LEU A 71 -10.75 -13.87 -22.61
CA LEU A 71 -9.81 -14.94 -22.94
C LEU A 71 -9.39 -14.90 -24.41
N LEU A 72 -10.35 -14.63 -25.32
CA LEU A 72 -10.11 -14.41 -26.75
C LEU A 72 -9.32 -13.12 -27.00
N GLU A 73 -9.66 -12.05 -26.29
CA GLU A 73 -9.11 -10.72 -26.53
C GLU A 73 -7.72 -10.52 -25.90
N THR A 74 -7.52 -11.00 -24.66
CA THR A 74 -6.24 -10.82 -23.95
C THR A 74 -5.30 -12.03 -24.06
N GLY A 75 -5.77 -13.15 -24.61
CA GLY A 75 -5.04 -14.41 -24.65
C GLY A 75 -4.75 -15.01 -23.25
N ASN A 76 -5.28 -14.41 -22.18
CA ASN A 76 -5.04 -14.86 -20.81
C ASN A 76 -6.12 -15.84 -20.38
N ALA A 77 -5.76 -17.13 -20.39
CA ALA A 77 -6.58 -18.20 -19.87
C ALA A 77 -7.07 -17.94 -18.44
N SER A 78 -8.31 -18.37 -18.18
CA SER A 78 -8.88 -18.52 -16.84
C SER A 78 -7.81 -19.01 -15.86
N ALA A 79 -7.78 -18.41 -14.66
CA ALA A 79 -6.71 -18.68 -13.69
C ALA A 79 -6.57 -20.19 -13.49
N SER A 80 -5.41 -20.73 -13.89
CA SER A 80 -5.17 -22.17 -13.87
C SER A 80 -5.31 -22.71 -12.44
N VAL A 81 -5.73 -23.96 -12.27
CA VAL A 81 -5.89 -24.60 -10.95
C VAL A 81 -4.65 -24.40 -10.04
N PRO A 82 -3.39 -24.54 -10.52
CA PRO A 82 -2.21 -24.24 -9.71
C PRO A 82 -2.15 -22.80 -9.21
N THR A 83 -2.63 -21.84 -10.00
CA THR A 83 -2.69 -20.41 -9.64
C THR A 83 -3.71 -20.18 -8.52
N LEU A 84 -4.90 -20.80 -8.61
CA LEU A 84 -5.92 -20.74 -7.56
C LEU A 84 -5.42 -21.35 -6.25
N ILE A 85 -4.81 -22.54 -6.32
CA ILE A 85 -4.18 -23.18 -5.16
C ILE A 85 -3.15 -22.26 -4.53
N MET A 86 -2.31 -21.60 -5.35
CA MET A 86 -1.28 -20.70 -4.84
C MET A 86 -1.88 -19.45 -4.18
N HIS A 87 -2.93 -18.85 -4.76
CA HIS A 87 -3.63 -17.71 -4.17
C HIS A 87 -4.23 -18.06 -2.80
N ALA A 88 -4.87 -19.21 -2.69
CA ALA A 88 -5.43 -19.70 -1.43
C ALA A 88 -4.36 -20.09 -0.40
N ALA A 89 -3.28 -20.71 -0.84
CA ALA A 89 -2.21 -21.19 0.03
C ALA A 89 -1.27 -20.08 0.51
N ALA A 90 -1.07 -19.04 -0.29
CA ALA A 90 -0.06 -18.00 -0.06
C ALA A 90 -0.11 -17.40 1.37
N PRO A 91 -1.26 -16.98 1.91
CA PRO A 91 -1.30 -16.37 3.24
C PRO A 91 -0.73 -17.27 4.34
N GLY A 92 -1.12 -18.55 4.34
CA GLY A 92 -0.69 -19.51 5.37
C GLY A 92 0.76 -19.96 5.19
N LEU A 93 1.18 -20.17 3.95
CA LEU A 93 2.52 -20.61 3.59
C LEU A 93 3.55 -19.51 3.96
N TRP A 94 3.32 -18.26 3.57
CA TRP A 94 4.21 -17.15 3.88
C TRP A 94 4.25 -16.83 5.38
N LEU A 95 3.12 -16.86 6.07
CA LEU A 95 3.06 -16.69 7.53
C LEU A 95 3.98 -17.70 8.23
N GLY A 96 3.86 -18.98 7.88
CA GLY A 96 4.68 -20.05 8.44
C GLY A 96 6.17 -19.87 8.12
N ILE A 97 6.52 -19.70 6.84
CA ILE A 97 7.91 -19.57 6.38
C ILE A 97 8.60 -18.39 7.03
N VAL A 98 8.00 -17.20 7.05
CA VAL A 98 8.65 -15.99 7.59
C VAL A 98 8.96 -16.15 9.08
N TYR A 99 8.04 -16.70 9.87
CA TYR A 99 8.29 -16.94 11.28
C TYR A 99 9.37 -18.00 11.52
N ILE A 100 9.36 -19.10 10.76
CA ILE A 100 10.37 -20.16 10.84
C ILE A 100 11.75 -19.61 10.48
N LEU A 101 11.87 -18.92 9.34
CA LEU A 101 13.12 -18.26 8.92
C LEU A 101 13.56 -17.18 9.91
N GLY A 102 12.62 -16.43 10.48
CA GLY A 102 12.89 -15.45 11.53
C GLY A 102 13.54 -16.06 12.77
N GLN A 103 13.22 -17.31 13.11
CA GLN A 103 13.90 -18.04 14.20
C GLN A 103 15.31 -18.52 13.84
N PHE A 104 15.56 -18.90 12.58
CA PHE A 104 16.87 -19.40 12.12
C PHE A 104 17.87 -18.31 11.74
N THR A 105 17.38 -17.16 11.29
CA THR A 105 18.22 -16.06 10.83
C THR A 105 18.87 -15.29 11.97
N TRP A 106 18.31 -15.37 13.19
CA TRP A 106 18.78 -14.58 14.31
C TRP A 106 18.59 -15.29 15.67
N PRO A 107 19.58 -15.21 16.60
CA PRO A 107 20.91 -14.60 16.51
C PRO A 107 21.98 -15.63 16.15
N ARG A 108 22.70 -15.43 15.04
CA ARG A 108 23.88 -16.24 14.70
C ARG A 108 25.14 -15.90 15.51
N HIS A 109 25.16 -14.74 16.17
CA HIS A 109 26.32 -14.22 16.90
C HIS A 109 26.35 -14.63 18.38
N LEU A 110 25.26 -15.17 18.90
CA LEU A 110 25.26 -15.79 20.22
C LEU A 110 25.59 -17.26 20.00
N LYS A 111 26.77 -17.71 20.45
CA LYS A 111 27.08 -19.15 20.48
C LYS A 111 25.96 -19.84 21.28
N PRO A 112 25.58 -21.08 20.94
CA PRO A 112 24.74 -21.90 21.80
C PRO A 112 25.60 -22.61 22.85
N VAL A 113 25.39 -22.33 24.13
CA VAL A 113 25.94 -23.07 25.27
C VAL A 113 24.97 -24.19 25.62
N ARG A 114 25.52 -25.39 25.83
CA ARG A 114 24.79 -26.54 26.34
C ARG A 114 24.47 -26.34 27.83
N SER A 115 23.50 -25.48 28.14
CA SER A 115 22.87 -25.47 29.47
C SER A 115 21.67 -26.40 29.44
N ALA A 116 21.74 -27.53 30.16
CA ALA A 116 20.59 -28.41 30.35
C ALA A 116 19.60 -27.74 31.31
N SER A 117 18.65 -26.95 30.80
CA SER A 117 17.55 -26.43 31.61
C SER A 117 16.52 -27.54 31.85
N LEU A 118 16.34 -27.99 33.09
CA LEU A 118 15.37 -29.04 33.47
C LEU A 118 13.90 -28.56 33.51
N GLN A 119 13.61 -27.32 33.11
CA GLN A 119 12.23 -26.81 33.10
C GLN A 119 11.41 -27.47 31.99
N VAL A 120 10.32 -28.14 32.37
CA VAL A 120 9.33 -28.72 31.45
C VAL A 120 8.65 -27.59 30.68
N ARG A 121 8.98 -27.50 29.38
CA ARG A 121 8.44 -26.47 28.48
C ARG A 121 7.06 -26.88 28.00
N SER A 122 6.01 -26.32 28.60
CA SER A 122 4.64 -26.54 28.14
C SER A 122 4.20 -25.44 27.17
N ILE A 123 3.55 -25.82 26.07
CA ILE A 123 2.94 -24.87 25.13
C ILE A 123 1.85 -24.05 25.84
N LYS A 124 1.13 -24.68 26.77
CA LYS A 124 -0.02 -24.08 27.45
C LYS A 124 0.36 -22.89 28.34
N THR A 125 1.60 -22.84 28.84
CA THR A 125 2.05 -21.73 29.70
C THR A 125 2.47 -20.51 28.90
N ALA A 126 2.89 -20.69 27.64
CA ALA A 126 3.37 -19.60 26.80
C ALA A 126 2.26 -18.96 25.93
N ILE A 127 1.10 -19.61 25.84
CA ILE A 127 -0.04 -19.09 25.06
C ILE A 127 -0.93 -18.21 25.96
N PRO A 128 -1.12 -16.91 25.62
CA PRO A 128 -2.07 -16.07 26.32
C PRO A 128 -3.51 -16.54 26.04
N LYS A 129 -4.23 -16.94 27.10
CA LYS A 129 -5.60 -17.52 27.02
C LYS A 129 -6.55 -16.64 26.22
N PHE A 130 -6.48 -15.33 26.40
CA PHE A 130 -7.33 -14.38 25.69
C PHE A 130 -7.12 -14.44 24.17
N LEU A 131 -5.87 -14.33 23.68
CA LEU A 131 -5.62 -14.38 22.23
C LEU A 131 -5.94 -15.74 21.64
N ALA A 132 -5.74 -16.83 22.39
CA ALA A 132 -6.14 -18.16 21.96
C ALA A 132 -7.67 -18.27 21.79
N GLY A 133 -8.44 -17.78 22.77
CA GLY A 133 -9.90 -17.71 22.67
C GLY A 133 -10.36 -16.82 21.52
N PHE A 134 -9.71 -15.68 21.31
CA PHE A 134 -10.04 -14.76 20.23
C PHE A 134 -9.70 -15.30 18.84
N LEU A 135 -8.57 -16.02 18.72
CA LEU A 135 -8.22 -16.76 17.51
C LEU A 135 -9.25 -17.86 17.21
N LEU A 136 -9.66 -18.61 18.24
CA LEU A 136 -10.69 -19.64 18.09
C LEU A 136 -12.02 -19.04 17.60
N LEU A 137 -12.47 -17.94 18.23
CA LEU A 137 -13.68 -17.22 17.83
C LEU A 137 -13.58 -16.73 16.37
N SER A 138 -12.47 -16.09 16.01
CA SER A 138 -12.23 -15.58 14.66
C SER A 138 -12.20 -16.71 13.62
N THR A 139 -11.66 -17.87 14.01
CA THR A 139 -11.63 -19.07 13.17
C THR A 139 -13.04 -19.61 12.95
N ILE A 140 -13.83 -19.78 14.01
CA ILE A 140 -15.22 -20.26 13.90
C ILE A 140 -16.04 -19.34 13.01
N LEU A 141 -15.95 -18.02 13.22
CA LEU A 141 -16.67 -17.04 12.42
C LEU A 141 -16.23 -17.06 10.95
N SER A 142 -14.93 -17.11 10.68
CA SER A 142 -14.40 -17.16 9.31
C SER A 142 -14.79 -18.45 8.60
N THR A 143 -14.75 -19.59 9.30
CA THR A 143 -15.22 -20.87 8.76
C THR A 143 -16.71 -20.83 8.43
N ALA A 144 -17.55 -20.25 9.30
CA ALA A 144 -18.98 -20.09 9.01
C ALA A 144 -19.21 -19.25 7.75
N LEU A 145 -18.49 -18.12 7.61
CA LEU A 145 -18.58 -17.27 6.41
C LEU A 145 -18.10 -17.97 5.14
N VAL A 146 -17.04 -18.78 5.24
CA VAL A 146 -16.57 -19.63 4.12
C VAL A 146 -17.63 -20.66 3.73
N ILE A 147 -18.35 -21.26 4.69
CA ILE A 147 -19.44 -22.20 4.40
C ILE A 147 -20.60 -21.49 3.70
N VAL A 148 -20.96 -20.28 4.12
CA VAL A 148 -21.99 -19.47 3.43
C VAL A 148 -21.56 -19.16 2.00
N ALA A 149 -20.30 -18.74 1.79
CA ALA A 149 -19.74 -18.52 0.45
C ALA A 149 -19.75 -19.81 -0.39
N TRP A 150 -19.45 -20.97 0.19
CA TRP A 150 -19.52 -22.26 -0.51
C TRP A 150 -20.93 -22.51 -1.05
N THR A 151 -21.97 -22.21 -0.28
CA THR A 151 -23.36 -22.43 -0.71
C THR A 151 -23.91 -21.43 -1.73
N ASP A 152 -23.14 -20.39 -2.09
CA ASP A 152 -23.58 -19.40 -3.08
C ASP A 152 -23.44 -19.95 -4.50
N ALA A 153 -24.47 -19.76 -5.33
CA ALA A 153 -24.48 -20.27 -6.71
C ALA A 153 -23.54 -19.53 -7.67
N GLY A 154 -22.93 -18.41 -7.24
CA GLY A 154 -22.16 -17.52 -8.10
C GLY A 154 -23.04 -16.70 -9.03
N ALA A 155 -22.42 -16.15 -10.07
CA ALA A 155 -23.07 -15.44 -11.17
C ALA A 155 -22.36 -15.83 -12.47
N PRO A 156 -23.07 -16.36 -13.48
CA PRO A 156 -22.45 -16.70 -14.75
C PRO A 156 -21.79 -15.47 -15.39
N ASP A 157 -20.89 -15.69 -16.34
CA ASP A 157 -20.33 -14.59 -17.13
C ASP A 157 -21.30 -14.23 -18.28
N ARG A 158 -21.41 -12.94 -18.61
CA ARG A 158 -22.24 -12.45 -19.72
C ARG A 158 -21.50 -11.41 -20.54
N ALA A 159 -21.68 -11.49 -21.86
CA ALA A 159 -21.53 -10.33 -22.72
C ALA A 159 -22.51 -9.23 -22.24
N GLY A 160 -21.98 -8.13 -21.70
CA GLY A 160 -22.78 -6.93 -21.45
C GLY A 160 -23.09 -6.25 -22.79
N ASN A 161 -24.30 -5.70 -22.92
CA ASN A 161 -24.58 -4.77 -24.01
C ASN A 161 -24.11 -3.39 -23.56
N ASP A 162 -23.14 -2.80 -24.24
CA ASP A 162 -22.77 -1.41 -23.98
C ASP A 162 -23.92 -0.49 -24.45
N PRO A 163 -24.46 0.36 -23.55
CA PRO A 163 -25.49 1.34 -23.86
C PRO A 163 -25.16 2.24 -25.06
N SER A 164 -23.87 2.53 -25.27
CA SER A 164 -23.42 3.45 -26.32
C SER A 164 -23.56 2.86 -27.71
N ALA A 165 -23.68 1.54 -27.83
CA ALA A 165 -23.71 0.86 -29.10
C ALA A 165 -24.98 0.04 -29.37
N SER A 166 -25.97 0.16 -28.49
CA SER A 166 -27.35 0.19 -28.96
C SER A 166 -27.68 1.58 -29.53
N MET A 167 -26.83 2.13 -30.39
CA MET A 167 -27.32 3.07 -31.39
C MET A 167 -28.20 2.20 -32.27
N GLY A 168 -29.52 2.42 -32.23
CA GLY A 168 -30.41 1.73 -33.15
C GLY A 168 -29.78 1.83 -34.53
N LEU A 169 -29.60 0.69 -35.21
CA LEU A 169 -29.19 0.65 -36.62
C LEU A 169 -29.80 1.89 -37.27
N PRO A 170 -29.02 2.84 -37.82
CA PRO A 170 -29.57 4.09 -38.29
C PRO A 170 -30.76 3.73 -39.17
N ILE A 171 -31.96 4.00 -38.67
CA ILE A 171 -33.17 3.91 -39.47
C ILE A 171 -32.88 4.97 -40.51
N TYR A 172 -32.60 4.54 -41.73
CA TYR A 172 -32.27 5.39 -42.87
C TYR A 172 -33.06 6.70 -42.78
N ASP A 173 -32.39 7.79 -42.38
CA ASP A 173 -33.02 9.11 -42.20
C ASP A 173 -32.95 9.94 -43.48
N GLY A 174 -32.30 9.38 -44.50
CA GLY A 174 -32.25 9.94 -45.84
C GLY A 174 -33.64 10.11 -46.43
N GLY A 175 -33.73 11.01 -47.41
CA GLY A 175 -34.98 11.26 -48.12
C GLY A 175 -35.55 9.95 -48.68
N THR A 176 -36.86 9.89 -48.76
CA THR A 176 -37.54 8.90 -49.60
C THR A 176 -38.15 9.64 -50.79
N ASP A 177 -38.17 9.00 -51.95
CA ASP A 177 -38.89 9.54 -53.10
C ASP A 177 -40.42 9.54 -52.84
N GLY A 178 -41.20 10.04 -53.80
CA GLY A 178 -42.67 10.04 -53.72
C GLY A 178 -43.32 8.65 -53.66
N TYR A 179 -42.53 7.57 -53.76
CA TYR A 179 -42.97 6.19 -53.69
C TYR A 179 -42.47 5.46 -52.43
N GLY A 180 -41.72 6.15 -51.56
CA GLY A 180 -41.18 5.59 -50.33
C GLY A 180 -39.85 4.84 -50.49
N ASN A 181 -39.19 4.93 -51.65
CA ASN A 181 -37.89 4.31 -51.86
C ASN A 181 -36.78 5.21 -51.29
N PRO A 182 -35.74 4.64 -50.65
CA PRO A 182 -34.64 5.43 -50.10
C PRO A 182 -33.84 6.11 -51.23
N VAL A 183 -33.55 7.41 -51.08
CA VAL A 183 -32.76 8.21 -52.04
C VAL A 183 -31.54 8.86 -51.40
N ASP A 184 -30.40 8.91 -52.10
CA ASP A 184 -29.18 9.56 -51.63
C ASP A 184 -29.34 11.07 -51.39
N GLU A 185 -28.27 11.73 -50.93
CA GLU A 185 -28.23 13.20 -50.70
C GLU A 185 -28.56 14.01 -51.97
N ASP A 186 -28.38 13.42 -53.16
CA ASP A 186 -28.67 14.03 -54.46
C ASP A 186 -30.08 13.69 -54.99
N GLY A 187 -30.85 12.87 -54.26
CA GLY A 187 -32.22 12.49 -54.58
C GLY A 187 -32.36 11.33 -55.58
N TYR A 188 -31.29 10.58 -55.86
CA TYR A 188 -31.35 9.38 -56.68
C TYR A 188 -31.73 8.15 -55.86
N VAL A 189 -32.64 7.33 -56.41
CA VAL A 189 -33.07 6.07 -55.78
C VAL A 189 -31.88 5.15 -55.63
N LEU A 190 -31.62 4.74 -54.40
CA LEU A 190 -30.57 3.81 -54.06
C LEU A 190 -30.85 2.45 -54.71
N ASP A 191 -29.90 1.96 -55.51
CA ASP A 191 -30.02 0.65 -56.18
C ASP A 191 -29.90 -0.50 -55.17
N LEU A 192 -31.04 -1.06 -54.78
CA LEU A 192 -31.13 -2.15 -53.79
C LEU A 192 -30.59 -3.49 -54.32
N ASP A 193 -30.32 -3.61 -55.62
CA ASP A 193 -29.80 -4.83 -56.24
C ASP A 193 -28.25 -4.91 -56.20
N ASP A 194 -27.55 -3.81 -55.90
CA ASP A 194 -26.11 -3.79 -55.63
C ASP A 194 -25.82 -3.40 -54.17
N PRO A 195 -26.02 -4.34 -53.23
CA PRO A 195 -25.85 -4.08 -51.80
C PRO A 195 -24.41 -3.67 -51.43
N GLY A 196 -23.41 -3.91 -52.28
CA GLY A 196 -22.00 -3.60 -51.99
C GLY A 196 -21.70 -2.12 -51.71
N GLN A 197 -22.50 -1.18 -52.25
CA GLN A 197 -22.28 0.26 -52.04
C GLN A 197 -22.86 0.78 -50.71
N TYR A 198 -23.91 0.15 -50.17
CA TYR A 198 -24.47 0.49 -48.85
C TYR A 198 -23.85 -0.36 -47.76
N ILE A 199 -23.64 -1.64 -48.04
CA ILE A 199 -23.03 -2.59 -47.12
C ILE A 199 -21.60 -2.16 -46.80
N THR A 200 -20.77 -1.68 -47.73
CA THR A 200 -19.39 -1.31 -47.37
C THR A 200 -19.27 -0.08 -46.47
N ARG A 201 -20.19 0.88 -46.56
CA ARG A 201 -20.18 2.06 -45.68
C ARG A 201 -20.98 1.84 -44.41
N ALA A 202 -22.13 1.19 -44.48
CA ALA A 202 -22.91 0.81 -43.30
C ALA A 202 -22.27 -0.35 -42.52
N GLU A 203 -21.54 -1.28 -43.13
CA GLU A 203 -20.70 -2.27 -42.43
C GLU A 203 -19.38 -1.66 -41.96
N ALA A 204 -18.79 -0.68 -42.66
CA ALA A 204 -17.65 0.04 -42.09
C ALA A 204 -18.09 0.85 -40.86
N ASP A 205 -19.20 1.59 -40.97
CA ASP A 205 -19.79 2.33 -39.86
C ASP A 205 -20.34 1.37 -38.78
N ALA A 206 -20.90 0.20 -39.13
CA ALA A 206 -21.35 -0.80 -38.15
C ALA A 206 -20.22 -1.67 -37.57
N ALA A 207 -19.08 -1.80 -38.25
CA ALA A 207 -17.86 -2.44 -37.72
C ALA A 207 -17.04 -1.46 -36.89
N GLU A 208 -17.07 -0.17 -37.22
CA GLU A 208 -16.49 0.92 -36.42
C GLU A 208 -17.39 1.27 -35.21
N ASN A 209 -18.69 1.01 -35.30
CA ASN A 209 -19.68 1.07 -34.21
C ASN A 209 -20.15 -0.32 -33.74
N GLU A 210 -19.37 -1.39 -33.95
CA GLU A 210 -19.73 -2.70 -33.42
C GLU A 210 -19.85 -2.54 -31.91
N PRO A 211 -20.94 -3.03 -31.30
CA PRO A 211 -21.16 -2.76 -29.91
C PRO A 211 -19.98 -3.23 -29.10
N LEU A 212 -19.36 -2.29 -28.41
CA LEU A 212 -18.26 -2.57 -27.51
C LEU A 212 -18.84 -3.48 -26.45
N ILE A 213 -18.75 -4.80 -26.61
CA ILE A 213 -19.32 -5.73 -25.65
C ILE A 213 -18.45 -5.61 -24.40
N THR A 214 -18.85 -4.76 -23.44
CA THR A 214 -18.16 -4.69 -22.17
C THR A 214 -18.47 -5.97 -21.41
N PRO A 215 -17.50 -6.85 -21.16
CA PRO A 215 -17.76 -8.10 -20.46
C PRO A 215 -18.20 -7.78 -19.03
N ILE A 216 -19.39 -8.23 -18.63
CA ILE A 216 -19.81 -8.17 -17.23
C ILE A 216 -19.18 -9.37 -16.54
N SER A 217 -18.08 -9.13 -15.84
CA SER A 217 -17.34 -10.19 -15.15
C SER A 217 -18.22 -10.88 -14.11
N GLY A 218 -18.56 -12.14 -14.38
CA GLY A 218 -19.30 -12.99 -13.43
C GLY A 218 -18.46 -13.40 -12.21
N THR A 219 -19.11 -14.08 -11.26
CA THR A 219 -18.46 -14.71 -10.12
C THR A 219 -18.55 -16.23 -10.22
N ARG A 220 -17.43 -16.92 -9.99
CA ARG A 220 -17.41 -18.40 -9.99
C ARG A 220 -18.37 -18.97 -8.95
N PRO A 221 -18.95 -20.16 -9.17
CA PRO A 221 -19.84 -20.78 -8.19
C PRO A 221 -19.09 -21.11 -6.90
N GLY A 222 -19.81 -21.05 -5.77
CA GLY A 222 -19.24 -21.21 -4.44
C GLY A 222 -18.66 -22.60 -4.20
N GLU A 223 -19.16 -23.62 -4.90
CA GLU A 223 -18.62 -24.98 -4.87
C GLU A 223 -17.18 -25.08 -5.41
N GLU A 224 -16.80 -24.19 -6.32
CA GLU A 224 -15.43 -24.09 -6.80
C GLU A 224 -14.56 -23.27 -5.83
N VAL A 225 -15.06 -22.15 -5.32
CA VAL A 225 -14.27 -21.19 -4.52
C VAL A 225 -14.11 -21.65 -3.05
N GLY A 226 -15.16 -22.23 -2.48
CA GLY A 226 -15.26 -22.64 -1.08
C GLY A 226 -14.14 -23.57 -0.61
N PRO A 227 -13.83 -24.66 -1.34
CA PRO A 227 -12.72 -25.56 -1.00
C PRO A 227 -11.36 -24.86 -0.94
N TYR A 228 -11.09 -23.90 -1.84
CA TYR A 228 -9.85 -23.14 -1.82
C TYR A 228 -9.76 -22.22 -0.60
N LEU A 229 -10.84 -21.47 -0.29
CA LEU A 229 -10.89 -20.61 0.89
C LEU A 229 -10.72 -21.42 2.19
N LEU A 230 -11.41 -22.55 2.30
CA LEU A 230 -11.32 -23.41 3.48
C LEU A 230 -9.95 -24.08 3.61
N GLY A 231 -9.39 -24.56 2.50
CA GLY A 231 -8.04 -25.13 2.45
C GLY A 231 -6.96 -24.12 2.81
N GLY A 232 -7.06 -22.89 2.28
CA GLY A 232 -6.18 -21.78 2.62
C GLY A 232 -6.25 -21.40 4.10
N LEU A 233 -7.47 -21.30 4.66
CA LEU A 233 -7.68 -21.07 6.10
C LEU A 233 -7.04 -22.18 6.95
N GLY A 234 -7.24 -23.45 6.56
CA GLY A 234 -6.60 -24.60 7.22
C GLY A 234 -5.08 -24.51 7.19
N LEU A 235 -4.50 -24.10 6.05
CA LEU A 235 -3.06 -23.93 5.90
C LEU A 235 -2.50 -22.78 6.77
N VAL A 236 -3.25 -21.69 6.96
CA VAL A 236 -2.88 -20.62 7.91
C VAL A 236 -2.77 -21.17 9.34
N LEU A 237 -3.75 -21.97 9.77
CA LEU A 237 -3.74 -22.58 11.10
C LEU A 237 -2.56 -23.54 11.26
N LEU A 238 -2.31 -24.40 10.26
CA LEU A 238 -1.17 -25.32 10.25
C LEU A 238 0.18 -24.58 10.25
N GLY A 239 0.33 -23.56 9.41
CA GLY A 239 1.52 -22.71 9.34
C GLY A 239 1.79 -22.00 10.66
N SER A 240 0.74 -21.48 11.31
CA SER A 240 0.85 -20.86 12.64
C SER A 240 1.23 -21.87 13.73
N LEU A 241 0.68 -23.09 13.69
CA LEU A 241 1.04 -24.16 14.63
C LEU A 241 2.51 -24.59 14.46
N ALA A 242 2.99 -24.71 13.22
CA ALA A 242 4.38 -25.02 12.91
C ALA A 242 5.33 -23.90 13.38
N ALA A 243 4.96 -22.64 13.16
CA ALA A 243 5.71 -21.48 13.66
C ALA A 243 5.75 -21.45 15.20
N ALA A 244 4.62 -21.65 15.88
CA ALA A 244 4.56 -21.69 17.35
C ALA A 244 5.42 -22.83 17.90
N THR A 245 5.35 -24.01 17.28
CA THR A 245 6.17 -25.18 17.67
C THR A 245 7.66 -24.88 17.51
N THR A 246 8.05 -24.23 16.41
CA THR A 246 9.44 -23.80 16.18
C THR A 246 9.93 -22.81 17.23
N VAL A 247 9.11 -21.81 17.58
CA VAL A 247 9.43 -20.83 18.65
C VAL A 247 9.64 -21.51 20.01
N ILE A 248 8.81 -22.51 20.34
CA ILE A 248 8.88 -23.22 21.62
C ILE A 248 10.05 -24.22 21.65
N ARG A 249 10.37 -24.86 20.53
CA ARG A 249 11.49 -25.80 20.43
C ARG A 249 12.86 -25.12 20.31
N ARG A 250 12.88 -23.81 20.06
CA ARG A 250 14.12 -23.03 19.96
C ARG A 250 15.01 -23.22 21.20
N PRO A 251 16.33 -23.43 21.04
CA PRO A 251 17.28 -23.44 22.14
C PRO A 251 17.31 -22.10 22.90
N PRO A 252 17.58 -22.09 24.23
CA PRO A 252 17.78 -20.86 24.98
C PRO A 252 19.03 -20.11 24.48
N LEU A 253 19.02 -18.78 24.61
CA LEU A 253 20.17 -17.93 24.24
C LEU A 253 21.08 -17.71 25.45
N ASP A 254 22.39 -17.86 25.25
CA ASP A 254 23.40 -17.79 26.32
C ASP A 254 23.48 -16.45 27.04
N SER A 255 23.16 -15.37 26.34
CA SER A 255 23.25 -14.02 26.90
C SER A 255 22.05 -13.65 27.76
N LEU A 256 21.05 -14.53 27.87
CA LEU A 256 19.80 -14.29 28.58
C LEU A 256 19.59 -15.35 29.65
N ASP A 257 19.05 -14.95 30.79
CA ASP A 257 18.62 -15.89 31.81
C ASP A 257 17.42 -16.74 31.33
N ALA A 258 17.03 -17.74 32.11
CA ALA A 258 15.91 -18.61 31.77
C ALA A 258 14.57 -17.85 31.75
N ALA A 259 14.42 -16.82 32.59
CA ALA A 259 13.20 -16.03 32.71
C ALA A 259 12.98 -15.13 31.49
N ASP A 260 14.02 -14.40 31.06
CA ASP A 260 14.04 -13.56 29.86
C ASP A 260 13.82 -14.41 28.60
N ASN A 261 14.41 -15.60 28.53
CA ASN A 261 14.14 -16.55 27.44
C ASN A 261 12.66 -17.00 27.41
N ALA A 262 12.01 -17.14 28.56
CA ALA A 262 10.59 -17.48 28.64
C ALA A 262 9.71 -16.32 28.18
N VAL A 263 9.95 -15.10 28.68
CA VAL A 263 9.21 -13.90 28.25
C VAL A 263 9.42 -13.65 26.76
N LEU A 264 10.62 -13.92 26.25
CA LEU A 264 10.90 -13.78 24.82
C LEU A 264 9.99 -14.68 23.97
N ARG A 265 9.85 -15.95 24.35
CA ARG A 265 8.95 -16.90 23.65
C ARG A 265 7.51 -16.42 23.71
N GLU A 266 7.08 -15.91 24.87
CA GLU A 266 5.75 -15.35 25.05
C GLU A 266 5.50 -14.16 24.10
N ILE A 267 6.47 -13.25 23.97
CA ILE A 267 6.40 -12.12 23.02
C ILE A 267 6.25 -12.63 21.57
N TRP A 268 7.04 -13.63 21.17
CA TRP A 268 6.97 -14.21 19.84
C TRP A 268 5.62 -14.88 19.56
N ILE A 269 5.13 -15.71 20.48
CA ILE A 269 3.83 -16.39 20.38
C ILE A 269 2.71 -15.37 20.36
N ASN A 270 2.75 -14.37 21.23
CA ASN A 270 1.74 -13.31 21.27
C ASN A 270 1.64 -12.58 19.93
N ARG A 271 2.77 -12.25 19.31
CA ARG A 271 2.80 -11.59 17.99
C ARG A 271 2.34 -12.52 16.87
N LEU A 272 2.76 -13.79 16.91
CA LEU A 272 2.30 -14.80 15.97
C LEU A 272 0.77 -14.91 16.02
N LEU A 273 0.20 -15.09 17.21
CA LEU A 273 -1.26 -15.21 17.38
C LEU A 273 -2.00 -13.98 16.84
N ARG A 274 -1.53 -12.75 17.08
CA ARG A 274 -2.15 -11.55 16.50
C ARG A 274 -2.14 -11.55 14.98
N THR A 275 -1.01 -11.94 14.39
CA THR A 275 -0.87 -12.01 12.93
C THR A 275 -1.78 -13.11 12.38
N THR A 276 -1.85 -14.27 13.04
CA THR A 276 -2.77 -15.35 12.67
C THR A 276 -4.23 -14.92 12.77
N ILE A 277 -4.64 -14.24 13.86
CA ILE A 277 -6.00 -13.70 14.01
C ILE A 277 -6.34 -12.80 12.82
N TRP A 278 -5.45 -11.86 12.49
CA TRP A 278 -5.65 -10.96 11.36
C TRP A 278 -5.85 -11.71 10.03
N VAL A 279 -4.97 -12.67 9.73
CA VAL A 279 -5.05 -13.43 8.48
C VAL A 279 -6.31 -14.29 8.43
N VAL A 280 -6.65 -14.98 9.54
CA VAL A 280 -7.88 -15.77 9.66
C VAL A 280 -9.12 -14.89 9.42
N THR A 281 -9.21 -13.73 10.08
CA THR A 281 -10.28 -12.75 9.84
C THR A 281 -10.31 -12.30 8.38
N GLY A 282 -9.16 -12.16 7.73
CA GLY A 282 -9.06 -11.82 6.32
C GLY A 282 -9.71 -12.85 5.39
N PHE A 283 -9.70 -14.15 5.73
CA PHE A 283 -10.46 -15.17 5.00
C PHE A 283 -11.97 -14.98 5.16
N GLY A 284 -12.45 -14.67 6.37
CA GLY A 284 -13.86 -14.33 6.59
C GLY A 284 -14.31 -13.10 5.79
N MET A 285 -13.46 -12.06 5.73
CA MET A 285 -13.72 -10.89 4.87
C MET A 285 -13.73 -11.24 3.38
N ALA A 286 -12.80 -12.08 2.92
CA ALA A 286 -12.76 -12.50 1.53
C ALA A 286 -14.06 -13.23 1.14
N SER A 287 -14.60 -14.08 2.01
CA SER A 287 -15.90 -14.73 1.79
C SER A 287 -17.05 -13.73 1.70
N LEU A 288 -17.07 -12.70 2.54
CA LEU A 288 -18.10 -11.64 2.47
C LEU A 288 -17.98 -10.80 1.20
N ASN A 289 -16.76 -10.47 0.78
CA ASN A 289 -16.52 -9.77 -0.48
C ASN A 289 -16.98 -10.62 -1.66
N TYR A 290 -16.69 -11.91 -1.67
CA TYR A 290 -17.20 -12.84 -2.69
C TYR A 290 -18.74 -12.83 -2.78
N ILE A 291 -19.43 -12.92 -1.64
CA ILE A 291 -20.91 -12.87 -1.60
C ILE A 291 -21.42 -11.51 -2.10
N SER A 292 -20.77 -10.41 -1.69
CA SER A 292 -21.12 -9.05 -2.12
C SER A 292 -21.00 -8.88 -3.63
N GLU A 293 -19.89 -9.34 -4.23
CA GLU A 293 -19.71 -9.31 -5.68
C GLU A 293 -20.68 -10.24 -6.41
N GLY A 294 -20.99 -11.42 -5.85
CA GLY A 294 -22.02 -12.31 -6.40
C GLY A 294 -23.40 -11.67 -6.40
N ILE A 295 -23.77 -10.92 -5.36
CA ILE A 295 -25.03 -10.17 -5.31
C ILE A 295 -25.04 -9.05 -6.36
N ARG A 296 -23.94 -8.30 -6.52
CA ARG A 296 -23.82 -7.24 -7.54
C ARG A 296 -23.96 -7.82 -8.94
N ALA A 297 -23.16 -8.83 -9.26
CA ALA A 297 -23.23 -9.51 -10.55
C ALA A 297 -24.66 -10.02 -10.83
N ARG A 298 -25.32 -10.69 -9.87
CA ARG A 298 -26.71 -11.15 -10.04
C ARG A 298 -27.72 -10.01 -10.21
N ALA A 299 -27.51 -8.88 -9.55
CA ALA A 299 -28.36 -7.69 -9.71
C ALA A 299 -28.23 -7.11 -11.13
N ASP A 300 -27.01 -7.08 -11.66
CA ASP A 300 -26.74 -6.66 -13.04
C ASP A 300 -27.31 -7.66 -14.05
N TRP A 301 -27.24 -8.96 -13.76
CA TRP A 301 -27.86 -10.03 -14.57
C TRP A 301 -29.39 -9.93 -14.67
N GLY A 302 -30.04 -9.36 -13.65
CA GLY A 302 -31.49 -9.20 -13.62
C GLY A 302 -32.03 -8.15 -14.59
N LEU A 303 -31.15 -7.34 -15.19
CA LEU A 303 -31.54 -6.33 -16.16
C LEU A 303 -31.85 -6.97 -17.52
N PRO A 304 -32.97 -6.58 -18.19
CA PRO A 304 -33.28 -7.03 -19.54
C PRO A 304 -32.16 -6.65 -20.52
N VAL A 305 -31.87 -7.55 -21.47
CA VAL A 305 -30.95 -7.25 -22.58
C VAL A 305 -31.54 -6.11 -23.40
N GLY A 306 -30.86 -4.96 -23.42
CA GLY A 306 -31.28 -3.77 -24.18
C GLY A 306 -32.01 -2.69 -23.37
N ASP A 307 -32.23 -2.89 -22.06
CA ASP A 307 -32.79 -1.85 -21.19
C ASP A 307 -31.65 -1.16 -20.42
N SER A 308 -30.84 -0.40 -21.16
CA SER A 308 -29.63 0.27 -20.67
C SER A 308 -29.89 1.48 -19.75
N GLY A 309 -31.17 1.86 -19.57
CA GLY A 309 -31.59 2.96 -18.69
C GLY A 309 -32.14 2.51 -17.34
N SER A 310 -32.39 1.20 -17.13
CA SER A 310 -32.89 0.72 -15.85
C SER A 310 -31.75 0.59 -14.85
N VAL A 311 -31.85 1.37 -13.78
CA VAL A 311 -30.91 1.33 -12.66
C VAL A 311 -30.98 -0.08 -12.06
N PRO A 312 -29.83 -0.77 -11.86
CA PRO A 312 -29.80 -2.07 -11.19
C PRO A 312 -30.59 -2.02 -9.88
N SER A 313 -31.22 -3.13 -9.50
CA SER A 313 -32.11 -3.15 -8.33
C SER A 313 -31.39 -2.55 -7.11
N SER A 314 -31.86 -1.39 -6.63
CA SER A 314 -31.20 -0.65 -5.55
C SER A 314 -31.05 -1.52 -4.30
N ILE A 315 -32.01 -2.41 -4.07
CA ILE A 315 -32.04 -3.36 -2.96
C ILE A 315 -30.82 -4.30 -2.98
N GLY A 316 -30.48 -4.89 -4.13
CA GLY A 316 -29.35 -5.81 -4.24
C GLY A 316 -28.02 -5.11 -3.98
N LEU A 317 -27.87 -3.91 -4.56
CA LEU A 317 -26.68 -3.09 -4.38
C LEU A 317 -26.51 -2.63 -2.91
N ASP A 318 -27.61 -2.26 -2.25
CA ASP A 318 -27.63 -1.89 -0.83
C ASP A 318 -27.18 -3.05 0.07
N TYR A 319 -27.66 -4.27 -0.19
CA TYR A 319 -27.20 -5.46 0.54
C TYR A 319 -25.70 -5.74 0.32
N ALA A 320 -25.24 -5.68 -0.93
CA ALA A 320 -23.83 -5.86 -1.26
C ALA A 320 -22.94 -4.85 -0.53
N ASN A 321 -23.35 -3.57 -0.54
CA ASN A 321 -22.67 -2.49 0.18
C ASN A 321 -22.70 -2.69 1.70
N ALA A 322 -23.82 -3.17 2.26
CA ALA A 322 -23.94 -3.48 3.69
C ALA A 322 -23.00 -4.62 4.11
N PHE A 323 -22.87 -5.68 3.31
CA PHE A 323 -21.91 -6.76 3.57
C PHE A 323 -20.46 -6.27 3.52
N GLN A 324 -20.10 -5.47 2.52
CA GLN A 324 -18.75 -4.92 2.38
C GLN A 324 -18.42 -3.93 3.53
N GLY A 325 -19.38 -3.07 3.89
CA GLY A 325 -19.27 -2.16 5.03
C GLY A 325 -19.14 -2.92 6.35
N GLY A 326 -19.97 -3.95 6.55
CA GLY A 326 -19.91 -4.85 7.72
C GLY A 326 -18.57 -5.57 7.84
N ALA A 327 -18.03 -6.09 6.73
CA ALA A 327 -16.71 -6.70 6.68
C ALA A 327 -15.62 -5.69 7.11
N THR A 328 -15.66 -4.48 6.56
CA THR A 328 -14.70 -3.40 6.88
C THR A 328 -14.75 -3.01 8.37
N LEU A 329 -15.95 -2.85 8.93
CA LEU A 329 -16.15 -2.56 10.35
C LEU A 329 -15.67 -3.71 11.24
N TRP A 330 -15.91 -4.95 10.85
CA TRP A 330 -15.41 -6.12 11.56
C TRP A 330 -13.88 -6.17 11.60
N MET A 331 -13.21 -5.92 10.47
CA MET A 331 -11.75 -5.88 10.42
C MET A 331 -11.18 -4.73 11.27
N LEU A 332 -11.83 -3.56 11.26
CA LEU A 332 -11.48 -2.44 12.13
C LEU A 332 -11.64 -2.81 13.61
N LEU A 333 -12.73 -3.48 13.99
CA LEU A 333 -12.94 -3.98 15.35
C LEU A 333 -11.83 -4.95 15.77
N VAL A 334 -11.49 -5.91 14.91
CA VAL A 334 -10.39 -6.86 15.15
C VAL A 334 -9.06 -6.12 15.34
N LEU A 335 -8.78 -5.09 14.53
CA LEU A 335 -7.59 -4.26 14.69
C LEU A 335 -7.57 -3.58 16.07
N VAL A 336 -8.66 -2.92 16.45
CA VAL A 336 -8.79 -2.20 17.72
C VAL A 336 -8.60 -3.16 18.89
N LEU A 337 -9.22 -4.33 18.85
CA LEU A 337 -9.05 -5.36 19.88
C LEU A 337 -7.58 -5.82 19.94
N ILE A 338 -6.98 -6.20 18.81
CA ILE A 338 -5.57 -6.63 18.76
C ILE A 338 -4.64 -5.55 19.36
N VAL A 339 -4.89 -4.27 19.09
CA VAL A 339 -4.07 -3.16 19.62
C VAL A 339 -4.34 -2.93 21.11
N ALA A 340 -5.59 -2.99 21.55
CA ALA A 340 -6.00 -2.76 22.94
C ALA A 340 -5.37 -3.77 23.90
N PHE A 341 -5.24 -5.03 23.49
CA PHE A 341 -4.49 -6.04 24.25
C PHE A 341 -3.00 -5.83 23.99
N GLY A 342 -2.34 -4.94 24.74
CA GLY A 342 -0.90 -4.69 24.59
C GLY A 342 -0.03 -5.95 24.77
N PRO A 343 1.19 -6.00 24.20
CA PRO A 343 2.09 -7.13 24.40
C PRO A 343 2.54 -7.24 25.87
N PRO A 344 2.84 -8.45 26.36
CA PRO A 344 3.45 -8.62 27.68
C PRO A 344 4.73 -7.81 27.75
N LYS A 345 4.89 -7.04 28.84
CA LYS A 345 6.07 -6.20 29.06
C LYS A 345 7.11 -7.04 29.78
N LEU A 346 8.36 -6.99 29.31
CA LEU A 346 9.50 -7.53 30.06
C LEU A 346 9.55 -6.82 31.42
N ALA A 347 9.69 -7.60 32.50
CA ALA A 347 9.98 -7.03 33.81
C ALA A 347 11.26 -6.17 33.69
N ALA A 348 11.29 -5.02 34.35
CA ALA A 348 12.43 -4.10 34.28
C ALA A 348 13.72 -4.65 34.95
N SER A 349 13.76 -5.93 35.29
CA SER A 349 14.66 -6.58 36.25
C SER A 349 16.10 -6.79 35.77
N ALA A 350 16.42 -6.46 34.51
CA ALA A 350 17.80 -6.45 34.03
C ALA A 350 18.13 -5.12 33.35
N SER A 351 17.97 -4.01 34.08
CA SER A 351 18.72 -2.81 33.73
C SER A 351 20.20 -3.15 33.87
N PHE A 352 20.84 -3.48 32.75
CA PHE A 352 22.29 -3.65 32.66
C PHE A 352 22.94 -2.36 33.19
N THR A 353 23.37 -2.37 34.45
CA THR A 353 23.84 -1.18 35.19
C THR A 353 25.19 -0.67 34.68
N GLY A 354 25.87 -1.44 33.82
CA GLY A 354 27.05 -0.99 33.10
C GLY A 354 26.68 -0.12 31.90
N LEU A 355 26.36 1.16 32.12
CA LEU A 355 26.37 2.15 31.04
C LEU A 355 27.81 2.23 30.49
N ARG A 356 28.04 1.64 29.32
CA ARG A 356 29.30 1.82 28.60
C ARG A 356 29.45 3.33 28.31
N PRO A 357 30.61 3.95 28.60
CA PRO A 357 30.86 5.34 28.25
C PRO A 357 30.56 5.56 26.75
N GLY A 358 29.64 6.47 26.43
CA GLY A 358 29.23 6.78 25.05
C GLY A 358 28.05 5.97 24.50
N ALA A 359 27.33 5.19 25.30
CA ALA A 359 26.03 4.67 24.89
C ALA A 359 25.02 5.82 24.75
N PRO A 360 24.17 5.83 23.70
CA PRO A 360 23.23 6.91 23.51
C PRO A 360 22.20 6.95 24.65
N SER A 361 21.73 8.14 25.01
CA SER A 361 20.73 8.29 26.06
C SER A 361 19.44 7.54 25.73
N ALA A 362 18.75 7.07 26.77
CA ALA A 362 17.48 6.38 26.62
C ALA A 362 16.40 7.28 25.98
N ALA A 363 16.41 8.58 26.28
CA ALA A 363 15.50 9.57 25.70
C ALA A 363 15.76 9.76 24.20
N PHE A 364 17.02 9.88 23.79
CA PHE A 364 17.39 9.96 22.38
C PHE A 364 16.95 8.70 21.61
N SER A 365 17.25 7.51 22.15
CA SER A 365 16.90 6.25 21.52
C SER A 365 15.38 6.10 21.34
N LYS A 366 14.59 6.43 22.38
CA LYS A 366 13.12 6.41 22.32
C LYS A 366 12.57 7.41 21.31
N ALA A 367 13.09 8.64 21.31
CA ALA A 367 12.67 9.69 20.37
C ALA A 367 12.97 9.28 18.91
N ARG A 368 14.18 8.77 18.65
CA ARG A 368 14.59 8.30 17.33
C ARG A 368 13.71 7.15 16.84
N ASP A 369 13.51 6.14 17.67
CA ASP A 369 12.69 4.97 17.32
C ASP A 369 11.23 5.37 17.05
N PHE A 370 10.67 6.25 17.88
CA PHE A 370 9.31 6.75 17.69
C PHE A 370 9.16 7.56 16.40
N LEU A 371 10.13 8.42 16.09
CA LEU A 371 10.15 9.18 14.83
C LEU A 371 10.31 8.26 13.62
N LEU A 372 11.11 7.19 13.70
CA LEU A 372 11.21 6.18 12.64
C LEU A 372 9.89 5.43 12.44
N LEU A 373 9.23 5.04 13.53
CA LEU A 373 7.92 4.41 13.48
C LEU A 373 6.87 5.33 12.86
N ALA A 374 6.83 6.60 13.26
CA ALA A 374 5.94 7.60 12.68
C ALA A 374 6.19 7.79 11.18
N GLN A 375 7.45 7.78 10.74
CA GLN A 375 7.80 7.81 9.32
C GLN A 375 7.29 6.58 8.56
N GLY A 376 7.52 5.37 9.09
CA GLY A 376 7.01 4.15 8.48
C GLY A 376 5.49 4.15 8.36
N ALA A 377 4.79 4.52 9.44
CA ALA A 377 3.33 4.65 9.45
C ALA A 377 2.83 5.71 8.45
N SER A 378 3.51 6.86 8.37
CA SER A 378 3.15 7.90 7.41
C SER A 378 3.33 7.42 5.97
N ILE A 379 4.41 6.70 5.65
CA ILE A 379 4.65 6.15 4.30
C ILE A 379 3.54 5.16 3.92
N ILE A 380 3.14 4.27 4.84
CA ILE A 380 2.06 3.30 4.59
C ILE A 380 0.73 4.04 4.34
N ALA A 381 0.39 5.01 5.20
CA ALA A 381 -0.82 5.81 5.03
C ALA A 381 -0.83 6.57 3.69
N VAL A 382 0.31 7.14 3.31
CA VAL A 382 0.53 7.80 2.02
C VAL A 382 0.33 6.83 0.86
N MET A 383 0.90 5.63 0.92
CA MET A 383 0.71 4.62 -0.12
C MET A 383 -0.75 4.18 -0.23
N MET A 384 -1.46 4.03 0.89
CA MET A 384 -2.89 3.70 0.88
C MET A 384 -3.74 4.81 0.25
N LEU A 385 -3.49 6.07 0.61
CA LEU A 385 -4.18 7.22 0.02
C LEU A 385 -3.88 7.39 -1.47
N ALA A 386 -2.64 7.14 -1.88
CA ALA A 386 -2.24 7.21 -3.28
C ALA A 386 -2.91 6.16 -4.18
N MET A 387 -3.43 5.07 -3.61
CA MET A 387 -4.15 4.03 -4.35
C MET A 387 -5.62 4.40 -4.63
N VAL A 388 -6.19 5.41 -3.94
CA VAL A 388 -7.60 5.77 -4.07
C VAL A 388 -7.96 6.26 -5.49
N PRO A 389 -7.20 7.15 -6.15
CA PRO A 389 -7.52 7.58 -7.52
C PRO A 389 -7.43 6.47 -8.56
N ALA A 390 -6.48 5.54 -8.39
CA ALA A 390 -6.34 4.41 -9.29
C ALA A 390 -7.61 3.52 -9.31
N TRP A 391 -8.41 3.57 -8.24
CA TRP A 391 -9.67 2.83 -8.15
C TRP A 391 -10.85 3.60 -8.71
N THR A 392 -10.81 4.95 -8.69
CA THR A 392 -11.92 5.78 -9.18
C THR A 392 -11.82 6.11 -10.67
N SER A 393 -10.69 5.81 -11.33
CA SER A 393 -10.43 6.18 -12.73
C SER A 393 -10.96 5.17 -13.74
N TYR A 394 -12.06 4.45 -13.43
CA TYR A 394 -12.61 3.44 -14.33
C TYR A 394 -13.38 4.09 -15.50
N SER A 395 -12.80 3.91 -16.70
CA SER A 395 -13.42 3.79 -18.04
C SER A 395 -14.63 4.68 -18.35
N SER A 396 -14.41 5.98 -18.56
CA SER A 396 -15.28 6.72 -19.49
C SER A 396 -14.42 7.54 -20.45
N SER A 397 -14.77 7.46 -21.73
CA SER A 397 -14.03 8.03 -22.87
C SER A 397 -14.21 9.55 -23.02
N ASP A 398 -14.82 10.22 -22.04
CA ASP A 398 -15.21 11.62 -22.17
C ASP A 398 -14.06 12.59 -21.86
N VAL A 399 -13.88 13.61 -22.71
CA VAL A 399 -12.86 14.67 -22.58
C VAL A 399 -13.06 15.47 -21.29
N GLN A 400 -14.29 15.56 -20.78
CA GLN A 400 -14.56 16.17 -19.47
C GLN A 400 -13.90 15.42 -18.30
N LEU A 401 -13.70 14.10 -18.40
CA LEU A 401 -13.14 13.29 -17.33
C LEU A 401 -11.65 13.57 -17.05
N HIS A 402 -10.89 13.94 -18.08
CA HIS A 402 -9.45 14.20 -17.94
C HIS A 402 -9.13 15.40 -17.04
N ARG A 403 -10.00 16.42 -17.07
CA ARG A 403 -9.89 17.56 -16.15
C ARG A 403 -10.14 17.13 -14.70
N ASP A 404 -11.09 16.22 -14.50
CA ASP A 404 -11.42 15.66 -13.19
C ASP A 404 -10.34 14.70 -12.68
N GLU A 405 -9.64 14.00 -13.58
CA GLU A 405 -8.53 13.10 -13.24
C GLU A 405 -7.32 13.87 -12.70
N LEU A 406 -6.88 14.94 -13.36
CA LEU A 406 -5.78 15.77 -12.88
C LEU A 406 -6.13 16.45 -11.54
N ALA A 407 -7.38 16.88 -11.38
CA ALA A 407 -7.89 17.42 -10.12
C ALA A 407 -7.92 16.36 -9.01
N SER A 408 -8.36 15.13 -9.32
CA SER A 408 -8.34 13.98 -8.42
C SER A 408 -6.91 13.61 -7.98
N HIS A 409 -5.97 13.56 -8.92
CA HIS A 409 -4.55 13.35 -8.63
C HIS A 409 -3.97 14.47 -7.76
N ALA A 410 -4.29 15.74 -8.05
CA ALA A 410 -3.85 16.86 -7.24
C ALA A 410 -4.43 16.78 -5.82
N LEU A 411 -5.72 16.47 -5.66
CA LEU A 411 -6.37 16.28 -4.36
C LEU A 411 -5.72 15.14 -3.58
N THR A 412 -5.44 14.01 -4.22
CA THR A 412 -4.76 12.89 -3.56
C THR A 412 -3.33 13.25 -3.17
N LEU A 413 -2.58 13.93 -4.04
CA LEU A 413 -1.25 14.44 -3.70
C LEU A 413 -1.32 15.38 -2.48
N LEU A 414 -2.32 16.26 -2.43
CA LEU A 414 -2.57 17.16 -1.30
C LEU A 414 -2.86 16.39 0.00
N LEU A 415 -3.76 15.41 -0.03
CA LEU A 415 -4.12 14.60 1.13
C LEU A 415 -2.92 13.76 1.63
N VAL A 416 -2.17 13.17 0.69
CA VAL A 416 -0.94 12.42 0.94
C VAL A 416 0.11 13.28 1.62
N ILE A 417 0.43 14.43 1.03
CA ILE A 417 1.46 15.34 1.56
C ILE A 417 1.00 15.94 2.88
N GLY A 418 -0.24 16.44 2.94
CA GLY A 418 -0.82 17.05 4.14
C GLY A 418 -0.87 16.07 5.31
N GLY A 419 -1.37 14.85 5.08
CA GLY A 419 -1.41 13.77 6.07
C GLY A 419 -0.01 13.38 6.57
N TYR A 420 0.97 13.28 5.65
CA TYR A 420 2.36 13.01 6.03
C TYR A 420 2.92 14.10 6.95
N PHE A 421 2.80 15.38 6.57
CA PHE A 421 3.31 16.49 7.38
C PHE A 421 2.62 16.58 8.73
N LEU A 422 1.31 16.35 8.78
CA LEU A 422 0.54 16.37 10.02
C LEU A 422 0.98 15.25 10.97
N LEU A 423 1.19 14.03 10.46
CA LEU A 423 1.73 12.92 11.25
C LEU A 423 3.16 13.19 11.74
N GLN A 424 4.03 13.77 10.91
CA GLN A 424 5.39 14.13 11.33
C GLN A 424 5.39 15.27 12.37
N ALA A 425 4.53 16.27 12.21
CA ALA A 425 4.39 17.37 13.15
C ALA A 425 3.85 16.88 14.50
N LEU A 426 2.82 16.03 14.47
CA LEU A 426 2.27 15.37 15.65
C LEU A 426 3.33 14.51 16.34
N ALA A 427 4.11 13.74 15.59
CA ALA A 427 5.17 12.91 16.16
C ALA A 427 6.26 13.76 16.83
N ALA A 428 6.70 14.84 16.17
CA ALA A 428 7.67 15.78 16.74
C ALA A 428 7.12 16.48 18.00
N TRP A 429 5.83 16.85 18.00
CA TRP A 429 5.15 17.43 19.15
C TRP A 429 5.08 16.44 20.31
N ILE A 430 4.65 15.19 20.09
CA ILE A 430 4.61 14.13 21.12
C ILE A 430 5.99 13.92 21.74
N VAL A 431 7.04 13.82 20.92
CA VAL A 431 8.43 13.68 21.40
C VAL A 431 8.83 14.87 22.25
N SER A 432 8.54 16.08 21.80
CA SER A 432 8.87 17.30 22.55
C SER A 432 8.14 17.36 23.90
N HIS A 433 6.89 16.93 23.95
CA HIS A 433 6.06 17.02 25.15
C HIS A 433 6.38 15.90 26.15
N ARG A 434 6.60 14.66 25.68
CA ARG A 434 6.84 13.50 26.53
C ARG A 434 8.30 13.37 27.00
N LEU A 435 9.25 13.78 26.17
CA LEU A 435 10.68 13.58 26.42
C LEU A 435 11.45 14.89 26.61
N GLY A 436 10.82 16.05 26.39
CA GLY A 436 11.43 17.37 26.56
C GLY A 436 11.73 17.73 28.02
N GLY A 437 12.89 18.34 28.24
CA GLY A 437 13.25 19.03 29.47
C GLY A 437 12.54 20.37 29.61
N SER A 438 12.54 20.90 30.83
CA SER A 438 11.97 22.22 31.15
C SER A 438 12.84 23.39 30.67
N ILE A 439 14.08 23.13 30.26
CA ILE A 439 15.02 24.17 29.83
C ILE A 439 14.72 24.57 28.40
N ALA A 440 14.17 25.78 28.23
CA ALA A 440 13.99 26.40 26.93
C ALA A 440 15.36 26.69 26.30
N PRO A 441 15.54 26.44 24.99
CA PRO A 441 16.78 26.80 24.30
C PRO A 441 16.91 28.32 24.26
N GLY A 442 18.04 28.86 24.73
CA GLY A 442 18.28 30.31 24.75
C GLY A 442 18.30 30.97 23.37
N GLN A 443 18.63 30.23 22.31
CA GLN A 443 18.57 30.70 20.91
C GLN A 443 18.14 29.57 19.95
N PRO A 444 17.39 29.89 18.87
CA PRO A 444 17.04 28.91 17.84
C PRO A 444 18.31 28.45 17.12
N ARG A 445 18.50 27.14 17.01
CA ARG A 445 19.67 26.58 16.30
C ARG A 445 19.52 26.79 14.80
N THR A 446 20.50 27.44 14.18
CA THR A 446 20.66 27.57 12.73
C THR A 446 21.56 26.45 12.19
N GLY A 447 21.57 26.23 10.87
CA GLY A 447 22.47 25.24 10.25
C GLY A 447 22.06 23.77 10.42
N LEU A 448 20.76 23.47 10.54
CA LEU A 448 20.29 22.08 10.65
C LEU A 448 20.37 21.30 9.33
N LEU A 449 20.48 21.99 8.19
CA LEU A 449 20.59 21.38 6.87
C LEU A 449 21.99 21.63 6.30
N PRO A 450 22.71 20.60 5.85
CA PRO A 450 24.00 20.80 5.21
C PRO A 450 23.84 21.49 3.86
N THR A 451 24.80 22.34 3.48
CA THR A 451 24.71 23.20 2.29
C THR A 451 24.46 22.42 1.00
N TRP A 452 25.16 21.28 0.79
CA TRP A 452 24.95 20.44 -0.40
C TRP A 452 23.51 19.94 -0.52
N PHE A 453 22.85 19.67 0.61
CA PHE A 453 21.48 19.18 0.63
C PHE A 453 20.48 20.29 0.30
N VAL A 454 20.79 21.52 0.70
CA VAL A 454 20.03 22.70 0.27
C VAL A 454 20.13 22.90 -1.24
N VAL A 455 21.30 22.70 -1.84
CA VAL A 455 21.48 22.76 -3.31
C VAL A 455 20.60 21.74 -4.02
N VAL A 456 20.60 20.47 -3.56
CA VAL A 456 19.72 19.42 -4.12
C VAL A 456 18.24 19.80 -3.99
N LEU A 457 17.85 20.37 -2.84
CA LEU A 457 16.48 20.82 -2.60
C LEU A 457 16.08 21.97 -3.54
N CYS A 458 16.96 22.95 -3.73
CA CYS A 458 16.74 24.06 -4.64
C CYS A 458 16.60 23.59 -6.08
N LEU A 459 17.42 22.61 -6.51
CA LEU A 459 17.30 22.01 -7.83
C LEU A 459 15.94 21.33 -8.02
N ALA A 460 15.54 20.47 -7.07
CA ALA A 460 14.25 19.78 -7.12
C ALA A 460 13.06 20.76 -7.15
N ALA A 461 13.10 21.80 -6.30
CA ALA A 461 12.08 22.84 -6.26
C ALA A 461 12.04 23.65 -7.56
N ALA A 462 13.21 24.01 -8.11
CA ALA A 462 13.30 24.72 -9.38
C ALA A 462 12.72 23.89 -10.53
N THR A 463 12.99 22.58 -10.57
CA THR A 463 12.38 21.68 -11.56
C THR A 463 10.86 21.67 -11.46
N GLY A 464 10.30 21.50 -10.25
CA GLY A 464 8.84 21.53 -10.04
C GLY A 464 8.20 22.84 -10.48
N VAL A 465 8.78 23.98 -10.07
CA VAL A 465 8.29 25.32 -10.45
C VAL A 465 8.43 25.57 -11.95
N ALA A 466 9.52 25.15 -12.58
CA ALA A 466 9.74 25.29 -14.01
C ALA A 466 8.73 24.46 -14.83
N SER A 467 8.42 23.23 -14.39
CA SER A 467 7.38 22.41 -15.02
C SER A 467 6.00 23.06 -14.92
N ILE A 468 5.62 23.61 -13.76
CA ILE A 468 4.37 24.36 -13.59
C ILE A 468 4.34 25.58 -14.51
N ALA A 469 5.41 26.38 -14.53
CA ALA A 469 5.49 27.57 -15.38
C ALA A 469 5.38 27.20 -16.87
N THR A 470 6.02 26.10 -17.29
CA THR A 470 5.93 25.59 -18.66
C THR A 470 4.49 25.18 -18.99
N ALA A 471 3.82 24.45 -18.11
CA ALA A 471 2.42 24.07 -18.28
C ALA A 471 1.47 25.29 -18.34
N LEU A 472 1.73 26.35 -17.57
CA LEU A 472 0.92 27.56 -17.59
C LEU A 472 1.14 28.42 -18.85
N ILE A 473 2.37 28.45 -19.38
CA ILE A 473 2.73 29.32 -20.52
C ILE A 473 2.47 28.63 -21.86
N LYS A 474 2.85 27.35 -21.98
CA LYS A 474 2.83 26.59 -23.24
C LYS A 474 1.80 25.47 -23.24
N GLY A 475 1.27 25.09 -22.09
CA GLY A 475 0.34 23.98 -21.98
C GLY A 475 -1.05 24.33 -22.54
N PRO A 476 -1.86 23.30 -22.85
CA PRO A 476 -3.26 23.48 -23.20
C PRO A 476 -4.02 24.24 -22.10
N PRO A 477 -5.05 25.04 -22.44
CA PRO A 477 -5.90 25.73 -21.46
C PRO A 477 -6.52 24.78 -20.43
N ALA A 478 -6.74 23.51 -20.79
CA ALA A 478 -7.23 22.47 -19.91
C ALA A 478 -6.28 22.16 -18.73
N LEU A 479 -4.96 22.25 -18.94
CA LEU A 479 -3.96 22.02 -17.90
C LEU A 479 -3.79 23.20 -16.95
N THR A 480 -4.25 24.39 -17.33
CA THR A 480 -4.01 25.62 -16.56
C THR A 480 -4.58 25.49 -15.14
N SER A 481 -5.78 24.95 -14.97
CA SER A 481 -6.39 24.74 -13.65
C SER A 481 -5.58 23.76 -12.80
N GLY A 482 -5.20 22.60 -13.34
CA GLY A 482 -4.40 21.61 -12.64
C GLY A 482 -3.00 22.13 -12.27
N ALA A 483 -2.37 22.91 -13.15
CA ALA A 483 -1.08 23.55 -12.87
C ALA A 483 -1.18 24.54 -11.69
N TRP A 484 -2.28 25.32 -11.58
CA TRP A 484 -2.52 26.18 -10.42
C TRP A 484 -2.74 25.39 -9.12
N TRP A 485 -3.48 24.28 -9.17
CA TRP A 485 -3.62 23.38 -8.02
C TRP A 485 -2.27 22.82 -7.56
N LEU A 486 -1.46 22.33 -8.50
CA LEU A 486 -0.13 21.81 -8.22
C LEU A 486 0.79 22.88 -7.63
N LEU A 487 0.71 24.13 -8.10
CA LEU A 487 1.42 25.27 -7.49
C LEU A 487 0.95 25.51 -6.05
N GLY A 488 -0.36 25.52 -5.81
CA GLY A 488 -0.93 25.66 -4.48
C GLY A 488 -0.44 24.58 -3.52
N ILE A 489 -0.40 23.33 -3.98
CA ILE A 489 0.12 22.19 -3.21
C ILE A 489 1.61 22.38 -2.93
N LEU A 490 2.42 22.79 -3.91
CA LEU A 490 3.85 23.00 -3.75
C LEU A 490 4.14 24.12 -2.73
N LEU A 491 3.37 25.22 -2.77
CA LEU A 491 3.46 26.32 -1.80
C LEU A 491 3.06 25.89 -0.39
N LEU A 492 1.96 25.13 -0.26
CA LEU A 492 1.53 24.56 1.03
C LEU A 492 2.61 23.62 1.60
N THR A 493 3.17 22.75 0.75
CA THR A 493 4.24 21.82 1.09
C THR A 493 5.48 22.58 1.60
N ALA A 494 5.85 23.68 0.93
CA ALA A 494 6.95 24.54 1.37
C ALA A 494 6.66 25.19 2.74
N ALA A 495 5.43 25.66 2.96
CA ALA A 495 5.01 26.23 4.24
C ALA A 495 5.05 25.20 5.38
N LEU A 496 4.57 23.98 5.14
CA LEU A 496 4.61 22.87 6.10
C LEU A 496 6.05 22.41 6.39
N ALA A 497 6.91 22.33 5.37
CA ALA A 497 8.33 22.03 5.54
C ALA A 497 9.03 23.10 6.39
N ARG A 498 8.74 24.39 6.15
CA ARG A 498 9.23 25.50 6.98
C ARG A 498 8.71 25.43 8.42
N ALA A 499 7.45 25.04 8.61
CA ALA A 499 6.87 24.84 9.94
C ALA A 499 7.58 23.71 10.71
N LEU A 500 7.79 22.55 10.07
CA LEU A 500 8.57 21.45 10.66
C LEU A 500 10.02 21.86 10.99
N TYR A 501 10.68 22.60 10.10
CA TYR A 501 12.02 23.12 10.37
C TYR A 501 12.01 24.02 11.61
N ARG A 502 11.03 24.93 11.74
CA ARG A 502 10.89 25.81 12.90
C ARG A 502 10.59 25.04 14.18
N LEU A 503 9.73 24.02 14.13
CA LEU A 503 9.44 23.13 15.24
C LEU A 503 10.71 22.38 15.70
N ALA A 504 11.50 21.86 14.76
CA ALA A 504 12.78 21.23 15.06
C ALA A 504 13.80 22.21 15.67
N ALA A 505 13.92 23.42 15.11
CA ALA A 505 14.85 24.44 15.57
C ALA A 505 14.51 24.97 16.98
N ARG A 506 13.22 25.02 17.34
CA ARG A 506 12.72 25.55 18.63
C ARG A 506 12.40 24.50 19.69
N ARG A 507 12.49 23.21 19.38
CA ARG A 507 12.21 22.11 20.34
C ARG A 507 13.01 22.31 21.64
N PRO A 508 12.46 22.02 22.83
CA PRO A 508 13.26 21.90 24.05
C PRO A 508 14.27 20.74 23.97
N MET A 509 15.36 20.83 24.74
CA MET A 509 16.34 19.73 24.84
C MET A 509 15.69 18.50 25.48
N LEU A 510 16.03 17.29 25.03
CA LEU A 510 15.52 16.06 25.63
C LEU A 510 16.13 15.81 27.02
N ARG A 511 15.32 15.30 27.97
CA ARG A 511 15.80 14.98 29.33
C ARG A 511 16.86 13.89 29.28
N GLY A 512 18.06 14.22 29.76
CA GLY A 512 19.18 13.28 29.84
C GLY A 512 19.87 12.97 28.51
N ALA A 513 19.53 13.66 27.42
CA ALA A 513 20.26 13.57 26.16
C ALA A 513 21.39 14.61 26.13
N ASP A 514 22.52 14.23 25.53
CA ASP A 514 23.61 15.17 25.28
C ASP A 514 23.22 16.20 24.19
N ALA A 515 23.89 17.36 24.19
CA ALA A 515 23.65 18.42 23.23
C ALA A 515 23.82 17.96 21.76
N ARG A 516 24.71 16.99 21.54
CA ARG A 516 24.94 16.32 20.25
C ARG A 516 23.76 15.45 19.84
N GLU A 517 23.28 14.59 20.72
CA GLU A 517 22.12 13.73 20.48
C GLU A 517 20.86 14.55 20.17
N ASP A 518 20.66 15.62 20.93
CA ASP A 518 19.57 16.55 20.71
C ASP A 518 19.68 17.21 19.32
N HIS A 519 20.89 17.63 18.92
CA HIS A 519 21.17 18.18 17.59
C HIS A 519 20.86 17.18 16.47
N GLU A 520 21.33 15.93 16.60
CA GLU A 520 21.09 14.86 15.62
C GLU A 520 19.57 14.65 15.37
N LEU A 521 18.75 14.67 16.43
CA LEU A 521 17.30 14.57 16.28
C LEU A 521 16.65 15.79 15.63
N ARG A 522 17.18 16.99 15.84
CA ARG A 522 16.66 18.20 15.18
C ARG A 522 16.98 18.18 13.69
N VAL A 523 18.21 17.79 13.34
CA VAL A 523 18.64 17.59 11.96
C VAL A 523 17.74 16.56 11.28
N LEU A 524 17.46 15.43 11.93
CA LEU A 524 16.59 14.39 11.39
C LEU A 524 15.17 14.89 11.08
N VAL A 525 14.54 15.65 11.97
CA VAL A 525 13.19 16.23 11.73
C VAL A 525 13.22 17.29 10.63
N ALA A 526 14.23 18.17 10.63
CA ALA A 526 14.40 19.21 9.61
C ALA A 526 14.63 18.61 8.21
N GLN A 527 15.50 17.60 8.12
CA GLN A 527 15.78 16.90 6.86
C GLN A 527 14.56 16.21 6.30
N ARG A 528 13.69 15.63 7.14
CA ARG A 528 12.44 15.01 6.67
C ARG A 528 11.52 16.01 5.99
N GLY A 529 11.22 17.14 6.65
CA GLY A 529 10.36 18.17 6.07
C GLY A 529 10.91 18.69 4.74
N ALA A 530 12.22 18.90 4.66
CA ALA A 530 12.88 19.29 3.42
C ALA A 530 12.80 18.20 2.33
N ARG A 531 13.08 16.94 2.66
CA ARG A 531 12.98 15.82 1.69
C ARG A 531 11.58 15.65 1.12
N THR A 532 10.55 15.74 1.96
CA THR A 532 9.16 15.68 1.52
C THR A 532 8.84 16.79 0.52
N PHE A 533 9.36 18.01 0.76
CA PHE A 533 9.21 19.13 -0.18
C PHE A 533 9.95 18.89 -1.51
N GLY A 534 11.20 18.42 -1.46
CA GLY A 534 11.95 18.07 -2.68
C GLY A 534 11.30 16.94 -3.47
N GLY A 535 10.82 15.91 -2.78
CA GLY A 535 10.10 14.79 -3.38
C GLY A 535 8.80 15.23 -4.04
N ALA A 536 7.97 16.00 -3.34
CA ALA A 536 6.73 16.57 -3.89
C ALA A 536 6.99 17.41 -5.14
N SER A 537 8.06 18.23 -5.13
CA SER A 537 8.44 19.06 -6.28
C SER A 537 8.78 18.22 -7.52
N LEU A 538 9.51 17.10 -7.35
CA LEU A 538 9.81 16.19 -8.45
C LEU A 538 8.60 15.37 -8.90
N PHE A 539 7.71 14.98 -7.98
CA PHE A 539 6.44 14.34 -8.33
C PHE A 539 5.58 15.27 -9.19
N THR A 540 5.45 16.55 -8.81
CA THR A 540 4.76 17.55 -9.60
C THR A 540 5.37 17.70 -11.00
N ALA A 541 6.71 17.75 -11.09
CA ALA A 541 7.40 17.78 -12.38
C ALA A 541 7.12 16.52 -13.22
N GLY A 542 7.15 15.33 -12.62
CA GLY A 542 6.87 14.06 -13.28
C GLY A 542 5.43 13.96 -13.79
N LEU A 543 4.45 14.38 -12.99
CA LEU A 543 3.04 14.44 -13.41
C LEU A 543 2.84 15.35 -14.62
N LEU A 544 3.42 16.56 -14.58
CA LEU A 544 3.31 17.52 -15.69
C LEU A 544 4.13 17.14 -16.93
N ALA A 545 5.11 16.23 -16.79
CA ALA A 545 5.91 15.69 -17.89
C ALA A 545 5.25 14.49 -18.59
N ASN A 546 4.02 14.12 -18.20
CA ASN A 546 3.28 13.06 -18.86
C ASN A 546 2.93 13.49 -20.30
N PRO A 547 3.39 12.77 -21.34
CA PRO A 547 3.13 13.12 -22.73
C PRO A 547 1.64 13.16 -23.08
N SER A 548 0.78 12.41 -22.37
CA SER A 548 -0.66 12.42 -22.61
C SER A 548 -1.30 13.81 -22.42
N TYR A 549 -0.67 14.67 -21.61
CA TYR A 549 -1.13 16.04 -21.40
C TYR A 549 -0.70 17.02 -22.50
N TRP A 550 0.23 16.61 -23.38
CA TRP A 550 0.88 17.51 -24.35
C TRP A 550 0.67 17.11 -25.82
N ALA A 551 0.02 15.98 -26.11
CA ALA A 551 -0.18 15.51 -27.47
C ALA A 551 -1.16 16.42 -28.24
N PRO A 552 -0.73 17.11 -29.31
CA PRO A 552 -1.64 17.83 -30.20
C PRO A 552 -2.39 16.83 -31.08
N THR A 553 -3.71 16.99 -31.25
CA THR A 553 -4.49 16.26 -32.27
C THR A 553 -5.08 17.24 -33.28
N ASP A 554 -5.36 16.75 -34.49
CA ASP A 554 -5.86 17.59 -35.60
C ASP A 554 -7.24 18.21 -35.35
N PHE A 555 -7.97 17.73 -34.33
CA PHE A 555 -9.29 18.25 -33.90
C PHE A 555 -9.27 18.97 -32.54
N GLY A 556 -8.09 19.22 -31.95
CA GLY A 556 -7.96 19.78 -30.60
C GLY A 556 -6.97 19.01 -29.75
N TYR A 557 -7.10 19.02 -28.42
CA TYR A 557 -6.31 18.14 -27.54
C TYR A 557 -7.22 16.98 -27.10
N VAL A 558 -7.25 15.88 -27.87
CA VAL A 558 -7.96 14.65 -27.47
C VAL A 558 -6.92 13.54 -27.28
N SER A 559 -6.98 12.83 -26.16
CA SER A 559 -6.16 11.65 -25.92
C SER A 559 -6.63 10.53 -26.86
N ASP A 560 -5.81 10.09 -27.80
CA ASP A 560 -6.09 8.89 -28.59
C ASP A 560 -5.73 7.64 -27.75
N PRO A 561 -6.71 6.86 -27.25
CA PRO A 561 -6.43 5.72 -26.38
C PRO A 561 -5.62 4.60 -27.07
N TYR A 562 -5.46 4.64 -28.40
CA TYR A 562 -4.80 3.59 -29.17
C TYR A 562 -3.30 3.82 -29.40
N LEU A 563 -2.79 5.04 -29.18
CA LEU A 563 -1.36 5.28 -29.17
C LEU A 563 -0.82 4.86 -27.80
N GLY A 564 -0.12 3.72 -27.74
CA GLY A 564 0.54 3.24 -26.53
C GLY A 564 1.50 4.29 -25.97
N PHE A 565 1.01 5.14 -25.06
CA PHE A 565 1.81 6.23 -24.51
C PHE A 565 2.78 5.68 -23.46
N GLU A 566 3.97 5.35 -23.93
CA GLU A 566 5.09 5.04 -23.04
C GLU A 566 5.41 6.27 -22.17
N SER A 567 5.52 6.06 -20.85
CA SER A 567 5.92 7.13 -19.93
C SER A 567 7.25 7.72 -20.36
N SER A 568 7.35 9.05 -20.43
CA SER A 568 8.59 9.69 -20.88
C SER A 568 9.74 9.37 -19.92
N GLY A 569 10.97 9.23 -20.43
CA GLY A 569 12.14 8.97 -19.59
C GLY A 569 12.31 10.04 -18.49
N LEU A 570 11.98 11.30 -18.79
CA LEU A 570 11.97 12.40 -17.82
C LEU A 570 10.92 12.18 -16.72
N GLN A 571 9.69 11.81 -17.07
CA GLN A 571 8.62 11.49 -16.13
C GLN A 571 9.07 10.40 -15.15
N LEU A 572 9.59 9.28 -15.68
CA LEU A 572 10.07 8.18 -14.85
C LEU A 572 11.22 8.61 -13.93
N ILE A 573 12.20 9.37 -14.42
CA ILE A 573 13.32 9.87 -13.62
C ILE A 573 12.81 10.77 -12.49
N CYS A 574 11.92 11.72 -12.79
CA CYS A 574 11.35 12.63 -11.79
C CYS A 574 10.54 11.87 -10.73
N LEU A 575 9.70 10.92 -11.13
CA LEU A 575 8.92 10.10 -10.20
C LEU A 575 9.83 9.24 -9.32
N VAL A 576 10.81 8.55 -9.89
CA VAL A 576 11.76 7.70 -9.13
C VAL A 576 12.60 8.54 -8.17
N LEU A 577 13.16 9.67 -8.62
CA LEU A 577 13.92 10.56 -7.73
C LEU A 577 13.03 11.19 -6.65
N GLY A 578 11.77 11.48 -6.97
CA GLY A 578 10.76 11.93 -6.03
C GLY A 578 10.51 10.90 -4.92
N VAL A 579 10.26 9.65 -5.30
CA VAL A 579 10.12 8.50 -4.39
C VAL A 579 11.38 8.33 -3.54
N VAL A 580 12.56 8.35 -4.16
CA VAL A 580 13.85 8.17 -3.48
C VAL A 580 14.06 9.27 -2.44
N LEU A 581 13.83 10.54 -2.78
CA LEU A 581 13.92 11.64 -1.82
C LEU A 581 12.92 11.50 -0.68
N PHE A 582 11.68 11.08 -0.97
CA PHE A 582 10.63 10.90 0.02
C PHE A 582 10.89 9.72 0.98
N LEU A 583 11.41 8.60 0.46
CA LEU A 583 11.59 7.35 1.22
C LEU A 583 12.98 7.20 1.85
N LEU A 584 14.01 7.89 1.36
CA LEU A 584 15.37 7.77 1.91
C LEU A 584 15.39 8.10 3.41
N PRO A 585 15.95 7.22 4.26
CA PRO A 585 16.12 7.50 5.69
C PRO A 585 17.04 8.71 5.90
N ALA A 586 16.68 9.63 6.80
CA ALA A 586 17.51 10.81 7.12
C ALA A 586 18.96 10.42 7.51
N ALA A 587 19.12 9.26 8.12
CA ALA A 587 20.39 8.76 8.63
C ALA A 587 21.49 8.58 7.57
N THR A 588 21.16 8.37 6.29
CA THR A 588 22.17 8.13 5.25
C THR A 588 23.01 9.36 4.90
N ALA A 589 22.49 10.56 5.17
CA ALA A 589 23.14 11.82 4.83
C ALA A 589 24.09 12.33 5.92
N TYR A 590 24.00 11.78 7.14
CA TYR A 590 24.76 12.27 8.28
C TYR A 590 25.93 11.34 8.58
N ARG A 591 27.09 11.61 7.95
CA ARG A 591 28.37 11.13 8.49
C ARG A 591 28.66 11.96 9.73
N THR A 592 28.61 11.34 10.90
CA THR A 592 29.10 11.97 12.12
C THR A 592 30.53 12.44 11.86
N PRO A 593 30.85 13.72 12.12
CA PRO A 593 32.23 14.18 12.09
C PRO A 593 33.02 13.21 12.98
N ARG A 594 34.08 12.63 12.41
CA ARG A 594 34.96 11.72 13.14
C ARG A 594 35.35 12.48 14.41
N PRO A 595 35.08 11.93 15.62
CA PRO A 595 35.43 12.63 16.85
C PRO A 595 36.88 13.05 16.70
N GLN A 596 37.13 14.37 16.70
CA GLN A 596 38.49 14.87 16.69
C GLN A 596 39.15 14.20 17.89
N SER A 597 40.13 13.34 17.62
CA SER A 597 40.89 12.70 18.69
C SER A 597 41.29 13.82 19.63
N PRO A 598 40.99 13.72 20.94
CA PRO A 598 41.31 14.79 21.88
C PRO A 598 42.75 15.19 21.60
N ALA A 599 42.95 16.47 21.26
CA ALA A 599 44.26 16.99 20.91
C ALA A 599 45.21 16.46 21.99
N ARG A 600 46.19 15.62 21.59
CA ARG A 600 47.16 15.05 22.53
C ARG A 600 47.68 16.23 23.34
N THR A 601 47.29 16.31 24.61
CA THR A 601 47.93 17.23 25.54
C THR A 601 49.42 16.94 25.43
N PRO A 602 50.26 17.93 25.08
CA PRO A 602 51.69 17.70 25.00
C PRO A 602 52.11 17.06 26.32
N SER A 603 52.68 15.86 26.23
CA SER A 603 53.27 15.19 27.38
C SER A 603 54.38 16.10 27.89
N ASN A 604 54.22 16.66 29.08
CA ASN A 604 55.33 17.30 29.78
C ASN A 604 56.36 16.21 30.06
N HIS A 605 57.40 16.18 29.23
CA HIS A 605 58.64 15.44 29.46
C HIS A 605 59.73 16.42 29.87
#